data_AF-A0A9P5SVE5-F1
#
_entry.id   AF-A0A9P5SVE5-F1
#
_cell.length_a   1.000
_cell.length_b   1.000
_cell.length_c   1.000
_cell.angle_alpha   90.00
_cell.angle_beta   90.00
_cell.angle_gamma   90.00
#
_symmetry.space_group_name_H-M   'P 1'
#
loop_
_entity.id
_entity.type
_entity.pdbx_description
1 polymer ?
#
loop_
_entity_poly.entity_id
_entity_poly.type
_entity_poly.pdbx_seq_one_letter_code
_entity_poly.pdbx_strand_id
1 'polypeptide(L)'
;MNAGGACKVEVVQLFDLKKEYALTSAKLRLVHDIQSHIVPAALTMSAREVQIMLARLGYIDEATSLALLHDLDLDVVFSLLVDKYLGALAAEQDELHERQGAKNVYVERTRSAAALKTLQGYLERHDNTASNYKYRLGVIERILLKNSDFDLPPWLTMHYLTHNPEDLIRLYLKVGSLEAAAKFASVAIDVAMKKEDLVPRHSNARWLPYSLLDELFANLTEEIQGVQEKVATTSRGGANAKVRNLEEHLKDFKALKARLDQDIRMYLENVERESIF
;
A
#
# COMPACT_ATOMS: atom_id res chain seq x y z
N MET A 1 2.31 61.46 -21.75
CA MET A 1 2.57 60.03 -21.45
C MET A 1 1.56 59.59 -20.39
N ASN A 2 0.38 59.14 -20.80
CA ASN A 2 -0.64 58.63 -19.88
C ASN A 2 -0.79 57.13 -20.10
N ALA A 3 -0.16 56.35 -19.23
CA ALA A 3 -0.48 54.94 -19.10
C ALA A 3 -1.87 54.86 -18.45
N GLY A 4 -2.89 54.69 -19.28
CA GLY A 4 -4.22 54.28 -18.80
C GLY A 4 -4.08 52.92 -18.14
N GLY A 5 -3.99 52.91 -16.81
CA GLY A 5 -4.05 51.71 -16.01
C GLY A 5 -5.42 51.07 -16.21
N ALA A 6 -5.50 50.13 -17.15
CA ALA A 6 -6.70 49.34 -17.37
C ALA A 6 -7.01 48.59 -16.07
N CYS A 7 -8.10 48.98 -15.39
CA CYS A 7 -8.66 48.18 -14.30
C CYS A 7 -8.98 46.79 -14.88
N LYS A 8 -8.16 45.80 -14.50
CA LYS A 8 -8.48 44.39 -14.70
C LYS A 8 -9.70 44.09 -13.85
N VAL A 9 -10.88 44.11 -14.46
CA VAL A 9 -12.10 43.60 -13.85
C VAL A 9 -12.05 42.09 -14.00
N GLU A 10 -11.70 41.41 -12.92
CA GLU A 10 -11.66 39.95 -12.85
C GLU A 10 -12.96 39.48 -12.21
N VAL A 11 -13.73 38.66 -12.94
CA VAL A 11 -14.98 38.08 -12.43
C VAL A 11 -14.60 36.90 -11.55
N VAL A 12 -14.50 37.14 -10.24
CA VAL A 12 -14.17 36.13 -9.24
C VAL A 12 -15.41 35.32 -8.91
N GLN A 13 -15.32 33.99 -8.99
CA GLN A 13 -16.41 33.12 -8.59
C GLN A 13 -16.39 32.88 -7.08
N LEU A 14 -17.56 32.57 -6.50
CA LEU A 14 -17.67 32.22 -5.08
C LEU A 14 -16.80 31.00 -4.70
N PHE A 15 -16.53 30.12 -5.67
CA PHE A 15 -15.62 29.01 -5.49
C PHE A 15 -14.17 29.47 -5.29
N ASP A 16 -13.69 30.42 -6.10
CA ASP A 16 -12.33 30.97 -5.98
C ASP A 16 -12.14 31.67 -4.63
N LEU A 17 -13.16 32.42 -4.19
CA LEU A 17 -13.14 33.06 -2.88
C LEU A 17 -13.06 32.03 -1.73
N LYS A 18 -13.78 30.90 -1.87
CA LYS A 18 -13.71 29.80 -0.90
C LYS A 18 -12.33 29.14 -0.90
N LYS A 19 -11.69 28.95 -2.06
CA LYS A 19 -10.32 28.42 -2.16
C LYS A 19 -9.34 29.31 -1.40
N GLU A 20 -9.34 30.60 -1.69
CA GLU A 20 -8.46 31.58 -1.05
C GLU A 20 -8.73 31.75 0.45
N TYR A 21 -10.01 31.75 0.84
CA TYR A 21 -10.39 31.80 2.26
C TYR A 21 -9.87 30.57 3.01
N ALA A 22 -10.07 29.37 2.47
CA ALA A 22 -9.62 28.14 3.10
C ALA A 22 -8.08 28.11 3.22
N LEU A 23 -7.36 28.54 2.18
CA LEU A 23 -5.91 28.63 2.20
C LEU A 23 -5.42 29.63 3.26
N THR A 24 -6.02 30.82 3.31
CA THR A 24 -5.62 31.86 4.26
C THR A 24 -5.93 31.45 5.71
N SER A 25 -7.09 30.83 5.93
CA SER A 25 -7.48 30.29 7.24
C SER A 25 -6.52 29.18 7.70
N ALA A 26 -6.15 28.26 6.79
CA ALA A 26 -5.16 27.22 7.07
C ALA A 26 -3.78 27.81 7.41
N LYS A 27 -3.30 28.80 6.65
CA LYS A 27 -2.05 29.51 6.95
C LYS A 27 -2.08 30.19 8.31
N LEU A 28 -3.19 30.84 8.66
CA LEU A 28 -3.35 31.49 9.96
C LEU A 28 -3.27 30.48 11.10
N ARG A 29 -3.90 29.30 10.95
CA ARG A 29 -3.81 28.21 11.92
C ARG A 29 -2.37 27.70 12.06
N LEU A 30 -1.66 27.52 10.95
CA LEU A 30 -0.23 27.15 10.99
C LEU A 30 0.60 28.20 11.76
N VAL A 31 0.34 29.49 11.55
CA VAL A 31 1.03 30.57 12.28
C VAL A 31 0.74 30.54 13.79
N HIS A 32 -0.48 30.14 14.19
CA HIS A 32 -0.83 30.02 15.60
C HIS A 32 -0.08 28.88 16.29
N ASP A 33 0.07 27.74 15.62
CA ASP A 33 0.63 26.53 16.23
C ASP A 33 2.16 26.41 16.08
N ILE A 34 2.74 27.02 15.04
CA ILE A 34 4.20 27.01 14.81
C ILE A 34 4.85 28.11 15.64
N GLN A 35 5.92 27.78 16.38
CA GLN A 35 6.71 28.74 17.16
C GLN A 35 7.14 29.96 16.33
N SER A 36 7.12 31.13 16.98
CA SER A 36 7.16 32.49 16.40
C SER A 36 8.26 32.85 15.41
N HIS A 37 9.28 32.01 15.20
CA HIS A 37 10.41 32.29 14.31
C HIS A 37 10.19 31.87 12.84
N ILE A 38 9.11 31.12 12.52
CA ILE A 38 8.83 30.60 11.17
C ILE A 38 7.61 31.30 10.50
N VAL A 39 6.98 32.26 11.21
CA VAL A 39 5.75 32.96 10.79
C VAL A 39 5.82 33.58 9.38
N PRO A 40 6.92 34.26 8.96
CA PRO A 40 6.99 34.83 7.62
C PRO A 40 6.97 33.76 6.52
N ALA A 41 7.59 32.61 6.77
CA ALA A 41 7.63 31.50 5.83
C ALA A 41 6.25 30.83 5.73
N ALA A 42 5.51 30.70 6.84
CA ALA A 42 4.17 30.11 6.85
C ALA A 42 3.15 30.86 5.98
N LEU A 43 3.29 32.19 5.89
CA LEU A 43 2.39 33.04 5.11
C LEU A 43 2.66 32.98 3.60
N THR A 44 3.90 32.70 3.19
CA THR A 44 4.29 32.60 1.78
C THR A 44 4.14 31.19 1.18
N MET A 45 3.77 30.20 1.99
CA MET A 45 3.60 28.81 1.55
C MET A 45 2.53 28.67 0.47
N SER A 46 2.79 27.78 -0.50
CA SER A 46 1.80 27.31 -1.47
C SER A 46 0.76 26.38 -0.81
N ALA A 47 -0.39 26.19 -1.45
CA ALA A 47 -1.45 25.31 -0.93
C ALA A 47 -0.96 23.88 -0.67
N ARG A 48 -0.04 23.36 -1.49
CA ARG A 48 0.57 22.04 -1.30
C ARG A 48 1.48 21.98 -0.08
N GLU A 49 2.28 23.00 0.16
CA GLU A 49 3.15 23.05 1.34
C GLU A 49 2.32 23.20 2.62
N VAL A 50 1.26 24.01 2.59
CA VAL A 50 0.30 24.15 3.70
C VAL A 50 -0.38 22.80 3.99
N GLN A 51 -0.83 22.08 2.96
CA GLN A 51 -1.39 20.73 3.09
C GLN A 51 -0.42 19.77 3.79
N ILE A 52 0.84 19.73 3.35
CA ILE A 52 1.88 18.88 3.94
C ILE A 52 2.09 19.24 5.42
N MET A 53 2.16 20.53 5.73
CA MET A 53 2.40 20.99 7.10
C MET A 53 1.22 20.68 8.03
N LEU A 54 -0.02 20.97 7.60
CA LEU A 54 -1.22 20.62 8.35
C LEU A 54 -1.30 19.13 8.64
N ALA A 55 -1.02 18.30 7.63
CA ALA A 55 -1.05 16.86 7.79
C ALA A 55 0.02 16.37 8.79
N ARG A 56 1.22 16.96 8.78
CA ARG A 56 2.30 16.66 9.74
C ARG A 56 1.95 17.05 11.18
N LEU A 57 1.28 18.19 11.37
CA LEU A 57 0.79 18.63 12.68
C LEU A 57 -0.39 17.80 13.18
N GLY A 58 -0.97 16.96 12.32
CA GLY A 58 -2.05 16.04 12.67
C GLY A 58 -3.45 16.54 12.31
N TYR A 59 -3.58 17.70 11.66
CA TYR A 59 -4.85 18.22 11.13
C TYR A 59 -5.22 17.55 9.80
N ILE A 60 -5.53 16.25 9.86
CA ILE A 60 -5.78 15.40 8.68
C ILE A 60 -7.04 15.84 7.93
N ASP A 61 -8.14 16.14 8.63
CA ASP A 61 -9.41 16.53 8.00
C ASP A 61 -9.28 17.86 7.23
N GLU A 62 -8.51 18.79 7.79
CA GLU A 62 -8.27 20.11 7.19
C GLU A 62 -7.32 20.03 6.00
N ALA A 63 -6.24 19.25 6.13
CA ALA A 63 -5.34 18.97 5.02
C ALA A 63 -6.10 18.30 3.86
N THR A 64 -7.01 17.37 4.17
CA THR A 64 -7.86 16.69 3.18
C THR A 64 -8.82 17.66 2.52
N SER A 65 -9.50 18.50 3.31
CA SER A 65 -10.42 19.52 2.79
C SER A 65 -9.72 20.53 1.89
N LEU A 66 -8.54 20.99 2.30
CA LEU A 66 -7.71 21.92 1.53
C LEU A 66 -7.27 21.29 0.21
N ALA A 67 -6.86 20.02 0.24
CA ALA A 67 -6.44 19.27 -0.93
C ALA A 67 -7.58 19.10 -1.95
N LEU A 68 -8.75 18.65 -1.49
CA LEU A 68 -9.94 18.50 -2.35
C LEU A 68 -10.37 19.83 -2.97
N LEU A 69 -10.27 20.93 -2.22
CA LEU A 69 -10.66 22.25 -2.69
C LEU A 69 -9.66 22.83 -3.72
N HIS A 70 -8.39 22.45 -3.64
CA HIS A 70 -7.33 22.90 -4.56
C HIS A 70 -6.95 21.83 -5.61
N ASP A 71 -7.74 20.76 -5.74
CA ASP A 71 -7.51 19.67 -6.67
C ASP A 71 -6.10 19.03 -6.52
N LEU A 72 -5.61 18.97 -5.28
CA LEU A 72 -4.31 18.38 -4.92
C LEU A 72 -4.46 16.89 -4.61
N ASP A 73 -3.41 16.13 -4.91
CA ASP A 73 -3.35 14.71 -4.56
C ASP A 73 -3.35 14.48 -3.04
N LEU A 74 -4.10 13.45 -2.62
CA LEU A 74 -4.19 13.03 -1.21
C LEU A 74 -3.07 12.09 -0.77
N ASP A 75 -2.09 11.83 -1.64
CA ASP A 75 -0.98 10.90 -1.37
C ASP A 75 -0.23 11.24 -0.06
N VAL A 76 0.01 12.53 0.19
CA VAL A 76 0.65 13.00 1.43
C VAL A 76 -0.16 12.62 2.67
N VAL A 77 -1.48 12.75 2.59
CA VAL A 77 -2.40 12.46 3.70
C VAL A 77 -2.39 10.96 4.00
N PHE A 78 -2.52 10.12 2.97
CA PHE A 78 -2.47 8.67 3.11
C PHE A 78 -1.10 8.19 3.61
N SER A 79 -0.02 8.76 3.08
CA SER A 79 1.34 8.48 3.52
C SER A 79 1.52 8.71 5.03
N LEU A 80 1.00 9.82 5.56
CA LEU A 80 1.08 10.13 6.98
C LEU A 80 0.17 9.25 7.84
N LEU A 81 -1.01 8.87 7.34
CA LEU A 81 -1.89 7.93 8.04
C LEU A 81 -1.25 6.54 8.15
N VAL A 82 -0.58 6.08 7.10
CA VAL A 82 0.21 4.84 7.12
C VAL A 82 1.36 4.95 8.11
N ASP A 83 2.08 6.07 8.11
CA ASP A 83 3.20 6.30 9.04
C ASP A 83 2.71 6.30 10.49
N LYS A 84 1.54 6.87 10.78
CA LYS A 84 0.88 6.81 12.10
C LYS A 84 0.48 5.39 12.48
N TYR A 85 -0.10 4.62 11.57
CA TYR A 85 -0.49 3.23 11.81
C TYR A 85 0.73 2.35 12.14
N LEU A 86 1.77 2.41 11.31
CA LEU A 86 2.99 1.62 11.51
C LEU A 86 3.74 2.04 12.78
N GLY A 87 3.79 3.35 13.07
CA GLY A 87 4.37 3.85 14.31
C GLY A 87 3.62 3.38 15.56
N ALA A 88 2.28 3.38 15.53
CA ALA A 88 1.47 2.85 16.62
C ALA A 88 1.67 1.34 16.80
N LEU A 89 1.82 0.59 15.70
CA LEU A 89 2.07 -0.84 15.75
C LEU A 89 3.45 -1.17 16.35
N ALA A 90 4.49 -0.44 15.93
CA ALA A 90 5.84 -0.61 16.48
C ALA A 90 5.88 -0.29 17.98
N ALA A 91 5.26 0.82 18.40
CA ALA A 91 5.19 1.17 19.82
C ALA A 91 4.45 0.12 20.67
N GLU A 92 3.37 -0.48 20.15
CA GLU A 92 2.67 -1.57 20.83
C GLU A 92 3.54 -2.83 20.94
N GLN A 93 4.37 -3.13 19.93
CA GLN A 93 5.31 -4.25 19.97
C GLN A 93 6.42 -4.02 20.99
N ASP A 94 6.99 -2.81 21.04
CA ASP A 94 8.03 -2.46 22.01
C ASP A 94 7.49 -2.53 23.45
N GLU A 95 6.29 -2.00 23.70
CA GLU A 95 5.63 -2.10 25.01
C GLU A 95 5.34 -3.56 25.40
N LEU A 96 5.02 -4.43 24.44
CA LEU A 96 4.88 -5.86 24.67
C LEU A 96 6.22 -6.50 25.07
N HIS A 97 7.30 -6.14 24.38
CA HIS A 97 8.64 -6.68 24.66
C HIS A 97 9.19 -6.26 26.02
N GLU A 98 8.96 -5.01 26.43
CA GLU A 98 9.34 -4.53 27.77
C GLU A 98 8.50 -5.20 28.88
N ARG A 99 7.24 -5.53 28.60
CA ARG A 99 6.33 -6.16 29.56
C ARG A 99 6.38 -7.69 29.58
N GLN A 100 7.13 -8.33 28.69
CA GLN A 100 7.29 -9.81 28.64
C GLN A 100 7.95 -10.42 29.89
N GLY A 101 8.41 -9.63 30.86
CA GLY A 101 8.70 -10.10 32.24
C GLY A 101 7.47 -10.41 33.09
N ALA A 102 6.28 -9.95 32.70
CA ALA A 102 5.00 -10.18 33.39
C ALA A 102 4.07 -11.02 32.50
N LYS A 103 3.71 -12.21 32.97
CA LYS A 103 2.84 -13.16 32.27
C LYS A 103 1.50 -12.52 31.87
N ASN A 104 1.17 -12.66 30.58
CA ASN A 104 -0.16 -12.53 29.98
C ASN A 104 -0.96 -11.29 30.39
N VAL A 105 -0.67 -10.17 29.75
CA VAL A 105 -1.66 -9.10 29.57
C VAL A 105 -1.87 -8.95 28.07
N TYR A 106 -3.11 -9.17 27.62
CA TYR A 106 -3.53 -8.76 26.29
C TYR A 106 -3.22 -7.26 26.17
N VAL A 107 -2.20 -6.89 25.40
CA VAL A 107 -2.06 -5.49 25.01
C VAL A 107 -3.23 -5.22 24.09
N GLU A 108 -4.13 -4.39 24.59
CA GLU A 108 -5.19 -3.82 23.79
C GLU A 108 -4.52 -3.17 22.57
N ARG A 109 -4.63 -3.83 21.41
CA ARG A 109 -4.19 -3.32 20.09
C ARG A 109 -5.07 -2.13 19.67
N THR A 110 -5.44 -1.27 20.61
CA THR A 110 -6.50 -0.28 20.46
C THR A 110 -5.98 0.92 19.67
N ARG A 111 -4.69 1.26 19.79
CA ARG A 111 -4.12 2.41 19.06
C ARG A 111 -3.84 2.05 17.61
N SER A 112 -3.19 0.91 17.35
CA SER A 112 -2.95 0.43 15.99
C SER A 112 -4.26 0.10 15.26
N ALA A 113 -5.23 -0.54 15.93
CA ALA A 113 -6.54 -0.81 15.33
C ALA A 113 -7.34 0.46 15.04
N ALA A 114 -7.31 1.47 15.93
CA ALA A 114 -7.98 2.74 15.69
C ALA A 114 -7.36 3.50 14.50
N ALA A 115 -6.03 3.52 14.40
CA ALA A 115 -5.33 4.11 13.26
C ALA A 115 -5.68 3.38 11.95
N LEU A 116 -5.71 2.04 11.97
CA LEU A 116 -6.10 1.23 10.80
C LEU A 116 -7.55 1.48 10.38
N LYS A 117 -8.48 1.57 11.34
CA LYS A 117 -9.89 1.88 11.06
C LYS A 117 -10.06 3.28 10.47
N THR A 118 -9.26 4.23 10.94
CA THR A 118 -9.24 5.60 10.39
C THR A 118 -8.74 5.58 8.94
N LEU A 119 -7.62 4.88 8.68
CA LEU A 119 -7.09 4.70 7.32
C LEU A 119 -8.12 4.05 6.38
N GLN A 120 -8.78 2.98 6.85
CA GLN A 120 -9.83 2.31 6.08
C GLN A 120 -10.97 3.27 5.74
N GLY A 121 -11.49 4.01 6.74
CA GLY A 121 -12.58 4.97 6.51
C GLY A 121 -12.21 6.10 5.54
N TYR A 122 -10.95 6.53 5.53
CA TYR A 122 -10.47 7.52 4.55
C TYR A 122 -10.35 6.94 3.14
N LEU A 123 -9.86 5.71 3.00
CA LEU A 123 -9.78 5.03 1.70
C LEU A 123 -11.16 4.73 1.11
N GLU A 124 -12.14 4.36 1.94
CA GLU A 124 -13.52 4.15 1.48
C GLU A 124 -14.19 5.44 0.99
N ARG A 125 -13.82 6.60 1.55
CA ARG A 125 -14.39 7.89 1.17
C ARG A 125 -13.74 8.52 -0.06
N HIS A 126 -12.42 8.38 -0.19
CA HIS A 126 -11.64 9.13 -1.16
C HIS A 126 -11.01 8.29 -2.27
N ASP A 127 -10.98 6.96 -2.12
CA ASP A 127 -10.47 6.06 -3.15
C ASP A 127 -11.63 5.32 -3.83
N ASN A 128 -11.96 5.78 -5.03
CA ASN A 128 -13.09 5.32 -5.81
C ASN A 128 -12.66 4.90 -7.22
N THR A 129 -13.61 4.43 -8.03
CA THR A 129 -13.32 4.03 -9.41
C THR A 129 -12.77 5.17 -10.26
N ALA A 130 -13.08 6.43 -9.95
CA ALA A 130 -12.53 7.58 -10.66
C ALA A 130 -11.04 7.83 -10.35
N SER A 131 -10.56 7.42 -9.17
CA SER A 131 -9.13 7.43 -8.82
C SER A 131 -8.40 6.14 -9.20
N ASN A 132 -9.07 5.18 -9.87
CA ASN A 132 -8.54 3.85 -10.21
C ASN A 132 -7.89 3.13 -9.01
N TYR A 133 -8.42 3.33 -7.80
CA TYR A 133 -7.86 2.74 -6.57
C TYR A 133 -6.37 3.08 -6.30
N LYS A 134 -5.87 4.19 -6.87
CA LYS A 134 -4.45 4.60 -6.77
C LYS A 134 -3.98 4.75 -5.33
N TYR A 135 -4.86 5.19 -4.42
CA TYR A 135 -4.48 5.45 -3.04
C TYR A 135 -4.34 4.16 -2.24
N ARG A 136 -5.19 3.15 -2.47
CA ARG A 136 -5.00 1.82 -1.89
C ARG A 136 -3.67 1.22 -2.33
N LEU A 137 -3.29 1.38 -3.59
CA LEU A 137 -2.02 0.84 -4.11
C LEU A 137 -0.83 1.51 -3.43
N GLY A 138 -0.83 2.85 -3.36
CA GLY A 138 0.22 3.61 -2.68
C GLY A 138 0.32 3.31 -1.18
N VAL A 139 -0.80 3.06 -0.51
CA VAL A 139 -0.84 2.62 0.89
C VAL A 139 -0.14 1.28 1.07
N ILE A 140 -0.46 0.27 0.23
CA ILE A 140 0.19 -1.03 0.31
C ILE A 140 1.69 -0.90 0.01
N GLU A 141 2.03 -0.17 -1.06
CA GLU A 141 3.43 0.03 -1.46
C GLU A 141 4.24 0.62 -0.30
N ARG A 142 3.69 1.61 0.39
CA ARG A 142 4.36 2.26 1.51
C ARG A 142 4.46 1.36 2.75
N ILE A 143 3.45 0.53 3.02
CA ILE A 143 3.48 -0.46 4.10
C ILE A 143 4.59 -1.48 3.83
N LEU A 144 4.60 -2.06 2.62
CA LEU A 144 5.55 -3.10 2.23
C LEU A 144 6.98 -2.55 2.09
N LEU A 145 7.16 -1.31 1.63
CA LEU A 145 8.49 -0.68 1.56
C LEU A 145 9.10 -0.48 2.95
N LYS A 146 8.27 -0.21 3.96
CA LYS A 146 8.74 -0.09 5.35
C LYS A 146 9.03 -1.44 5.97
N ASN A 147 8.14 -2.42 5.74
CA ASN A 147 8.23 -3.77 6.27
C ASN A 147 7.88 -4.76 5.16
N SER A 148 8.89 -5.35 4.52
CA SER A 148 8.72 -6.30 3.40
C SER A 148 7.90 -7.54 3.78
N ASP A 149 8.03 -7.97 5.04
CA ASP A 149 7.40 -9.19 5.56
C ASP A 149 6.08 -8.88 6.30
N PHE A 150 5.49 -7.72 6.03
CA PHE A 150 4.28 -7.29 6.72
C PHE A 150 3.03 -8.01 6.20
N ASP A 151 2.30 -8.64 7.10
CA ASP A 151 0.98 -9.21 6.80
C ASP A 151 -0.05 -8.10 6.59
N LEU A 152 -0.48 -7.93 5.34
CA LEU A 152 -1.47 -6.93 4.98
C LEU A 152 -2.84 -7.20 5.66
N PRO A 153 -3.59 -6.14 6.01
CA PRO A 153 -4.93 -6.29 6.56
C PRO A 153 -5.85 -7.11 5.64
N PRO A 154 -6.63 -8.08 6.17
CA PRO A 154 -7.44 -8.98 5.35
C PRO A 154 -8.43 -8.28 4.42
N TRP A 155 -9.01 -7.16 4.85
CA TRP A 155 -9.96 -6.38 4.05
C TRP A 155 -9.31 -5.79 2.80
N LEU A 156 -8.01 -5.45 2.87
CA LEU A 156 -7.26 -4.86 1.77
C LEU A 156 -6.88 -5.94 0.75
N THR A 157 -6.38 -7.07 1.24
CA THR A 157 -6.07 -8.26 0.40
C THR A 157 -7.33 -8.78 -0.30
N MET A 158 -8.47 -8.85 0.41
CA MET A 158 -9.75 -9.29 -0.17
C MET A 158 -10.28 -8.34 -1.24
N HIS A 159 -10.05 -7.04 -1.09
CA HIS A 159 -10.45 -6.05 -2.10
C HIS A 159 -9.70 -6.26 -3.41
N TYR A 160 -8.36 -6.42 -3.36
CA TYR A 160 -7.56 -6.70 -4.55
C TYR A 160 -7.90 -8.05 -5.17
N LEU A 161 -8.11 -9.08 -4.35
CA LEU A 161 -8.56 -10.39 -4.81
C LEU A 161 -9.88 -10.32 -5.61
N THR A 162 -10.74 -9.35 -5.31
CA THR A 162 -12.05 -9.20 -5.95
C THR A 162 -12.01 -8.29 -7.18
N HIS A 163 -11.19 -7.23 -7.18
CA HIS A 163 -11.22 -6.18 -8.21
C HIS A 163 -10.03 -6.25 -9.17
N ASN A 164 -8.81 -6.40 -8.67
CA ASN A 164 -7.61 -6.49 -9.50
C ASN A 164 -6.50 -7.28 -8.78
N PRO A 165 -6.45 -8.62 -8.89
CA PRO A 165 -5.42 -9.41 -8.24
C PRO A 165 -4.03 -9.19 -8.84
N GLU A 166 -3.95 -8.73 -10.09
CA GLU A 166 -2.69 -8.54 -10.83
C GLU A 166 -1.81 -7.46 -10.19
N ASP A 167 -2.41 -6.33 -9.83
CA ASP A 167 -1.70 -5.17 -9.28
C ASP A 167 -1.00 -5.51 -7.97
N LEU A 168 -1.65 -6.32 -7.12
CA LEU A 168 -1.06 -6.73 -5.84
C LEU A 168 0.09 -7.72 -6.03
N ILE A 169 -0.02 -8.66 -6.97
CA ILE A 169 1.09 -9.58 -7.31
C ILE A 169 2.29 -8.78 -7.84
N ARG A 170 2.06 -7.84 -8.77
CA ARG A 170 3.11 -6.95 -9.30
C ARG A 170 3.77 -6.13 -8.19
N LEU A 171 2.99 -5.66 -7.23
CA LEU A 171 3.52 -4.90 -6.12
C LEU A 171 4.39 -5.74 -5.19
N TYR A 172 3.98 -6.98 -4.88
CA TYR A 172 4.82 -7.90 -4.10
C TYR A 172 6.13 -8.22 -4.81
N LEU A 173 6.08 -8.45 -6.14
CA LEU A 173 7.26 -8.64 -6.96
C LEU A 173 8.18 -7.41 -6.93
N LYS A 174 7.62 -6.21 -7.03
CA LYS A 174 8.37 -4.94 -6.98
C LYS A 174 9.10 -4.74 -5.64
N VAL A 175 8.49 -5.12 -4.53
CA VAL A 175 9.10 -5.02 -3.19
C VAL A 175 10.09 -6.17 -2.93
N GLY A 176 10.07 -7.22 -3.75
CA GLY A 176 10.94 -8.40 -3.61
C GLY A 176 10.39 -9.47 -2.67
N SER A 177 9.12 -9.36 -2.25
CA SER A 177 8.47 -10.36 -1.38
C SER A 177 7.89 -11.50 -2.21
N LEU A 178 8.77 -12.41 -2.66
CA LEU A 178 8.41 -13.53 -3.54
C LEU A 178 7.46 -14.52 -2.86
N GLU A 179 7.64 -14.77 -1.56
CA GLU A 179 6.80 -15.70 -0.81
C GLU A 179 5.35 -15.20 -0.72
N ALA A 180 5.17 -13.91 -0.40
CA ALA A 180 3.85 -13.29 -0.34
C ALA A 180 3.20 -13.24 -1.73
N ALA A 181 3.98 -12.92 -2.78
CA ALA A 181 3.50 -12.94 -4.16
C ALA A 181 2.97 -14.33 -4.56
N ALA A 182 3.72 -15.38 -4.28
CA ALA A 182 3.35 -16.75 -4.64
C ALA A 182 2.15 -17.27 -3.85
N LYS A 183 2.10 -17.00 -2.54
CA LYS A 183 0.93 -17.34 -1.70
C LYS A 183 -0.33 -16.63 -2.22
N PHE A 184 -0.24 -15.33 -2.49
CA PHE A 184 -1.37 -14.56 -3.00
C PHE A 184 -1.79 -15.02 -4.41
N ALA A 185 -0.84 -15.32 -5.29
CA ALA A 185 -1.11 -15.88 -6.62
C ALA A 185 -1.86 -17.21 -6.55
N SER A 186 -1.47 -18.15 -5.67
CA SER A 186 -2.21 -19.41 -5.49
C SER A 186 -3.66 -19.18 -5.03
N VAL A 187 -3.88 -18.23 -4.11
CA VAL A 187 -5.23 -17.89 -3.65
C VAL A 187 -6.05 -17.24 -4.76
N ALA A 188 -5.43 -16.37 -5.56
CA ALA A 188 -6.07 -15.74 -6.70
C ALA A 188 -6.47 -16.77 -7.77
N ILE A 189 -5.61 -17.75 -8.06
CA ILE A 189 -5.90 -18.87 -8.96
C ILE A 189 -7.05 -19.72 -8.42
N ASP A 190 -6.99 -20.12 -7.15
CA ASP A 190 -8.06 -20.88 -6.50
C ASP A 190 -9.42 -20.18 -6.58
N VAL A 191 -9.45 -18.86 -6.35
CA VAL A 191 -10.68 -18.06 -6.43
C VAL A 191 -11.16 -17.92 -7.88
N ALA A 192 -10.25 -17.71 -8.82
CA ALA A 192 -10.58 -17.68 -10.25
C ALA A 192 -11.13 -19.02 -10.75
N MET A 193 -10.66 -20.14 -10.19
CA MET A 193 -11.21 -21.47 -10.48
C MET A 193 -12.58 -21.71 -9.87
N LYS A 194 -12.81 -21.23 -8.64
CA LYS A 194 -14.07 -21.46 -7.89
C LYS A 194 -15.23 -20.56 -8.27
N LYS A 195 -14.98 -19.40 -8.89
CA LYS A 195 -16.06 -18.46 -9.27
C LYS A 195 -16.99 -19.08 -10.32
N GLU A 196 -18.05 -19.74 -9.87
CA GLU A 196 -19.19 -20.16 -10.72
C GLU A 196 -20.08 -18.96 -11.11
N ASP A 197 -19.90 -17.80 -10.45
CA ASP A 197 -20.76 -16.63 -10.60
C ASP A 197 -20.39 -15.76 -11.81
N LEU A 198 -21.32 -15.71 -12.77
CA LEU A 198 -21.81 -14.57 -13.58
C LEU A 198 -20.83 -13.55 -14.21
N VAL A 199 -19.51 -13.73 -14.13
CA VAL A 199 -18.57 -12.97 -14.97
C VAL A 199 -18.69 -13.56 -16.38
N PRO A 200 -18.98 -12.75 -17.42
CA PRO A 200 -19.10 -13.26 -18.78
C PRO A 200 -17.87 -14.09 -19.14
N ARG A 201 -18.10 -15.27 -19.72
CA ARG A 201 -17.11 -16.31 -20.07
C ARG A 201 -15.91 -15.83 -20.91
N HIS A 202 -15.94 -14.58 -21.36
CA HIS A 202 -14.95 -13.97 -22.26
C HIS A 202 -14.30 -12.71 -21.67
N SER A 203 -14.50 -12.42 -20.38
CA SER A 203 -13.80 -11.31 -19.76
C SER A 203 -12.37 -11.73 -19.43
N ASN A 204 -11.41 -11.25 -20.23
CA ASN A 204 -9.97 -11.34 -19.95
C ASN A 204 -9.60 -10.82 -18.55
N ALA A 205 -10.51 -10.14 -17.83
CA ALA A 205 -10.35 -9.71 -16.45
C ALA A 205 -10.58 -10.82 -15.39
N ARG A 206 -11.06 -12.01 -15.80
CA ARG A 206 -11.17 -13.17 -14.89
C ARG A 206 -9.81 -13.84 -14.68
N TRP A 207 -8.97 -13.81 -15.72
CA TRP A 207 -7.74 -14.56 -15.76
C TRP A 207 -6.51 -13.67 -15.53
N LEU A 208 -5.55 -14.14 -14.75
CA LEU A 208 -4.27 -13.49 -14.50
C LEU A 208 -3.43 -13.53 -15.79
N PRO A 209 -2.73 -12.45 -16.14
CA PRO A 209 -1.85 -12.44 -17.29
C PRO A 209 -0.73 -13.48 -17.17
N TYR A 210 -0.55 -14.30 -18.21
CA TYR A 210 0.51 -15.32 -18.24
C TYR A 210 1.90 -14.74 -18.01
N SER A 211 2.19 -13.58 -18.59
CA SER A 211 3.46 -12.89 -18.40
C SER A 211 3.79 -12.60 -16.94
N LEU A 212 2.76 -12.35 -16.11
CA LEU A 212 2.95 -12.08 -14.68
C LEU A 212 3.27 -13.37 -13.90
N LEU A 213 2.64 -14.48 -14.28
CA LEU A 213 2.92 -15.78 -13.70
C LEU A 213 4.32 -16.27 -14.11
N ASP A 214 4.70 -16.08 -15.37
CA ASP A 214 6.02 -16.42 -15.90
C ASP A 214 7.12 -15.63 -15.19
N GLU A 215 6.92 -14.31 -14.98
CA GLU A 215 7.83 -13.46 -14.22
C GLU A 215 7.99 -13.95 -12.77
N LEU A 216 6.88 -14.27 -12.10
CA LEU A 216 6.91 -14.83 -10.74
C LEU A 216 7.69 -16.14 -10.70
N PHE A 217 7.51 -17.03 -11.67
CA PHE A 217 8.23 -18.30 -11.74
C PHE A 217 9.72 -18.15 -12.02
N ALA A 218 10.08 -17.25 -12.92
CA ALA A 218 11.48 -16.93 -13.20
C ALA A 218 12.16 -16.48 -11.91
N ASN A 219 11.56 -15.52 -11.20
CA ASN A 219 12.10 -14.99 -9.95
C ASN A 219 12.17 -16.05 -8.84
N LEU A 220 11.14 -16.91 -8.69
CA LEU A 220 11.18 -18.02 -7.73
C LEU A 220 12.27 -19.04 -8.07
N THR A 221 12.49 -19.33 -9.35
CA THR A 221 13.50 -20.30 -9.78
C THR A 221 14.91 -19.76 -9.55
N GLU A 222 15.14 -18.48 -9.83
CA GLU A 222 16.40 -17.79 -9.52
C GLU A 222 16.68 -17.78 -8.01
N GLU A 223 15.68 -17.48 -7.18
CA GLU A 223 15.85 -17.46 -5.72
C GLU A 223 16.18 -18.87 -5.18
N ILE A 224 15.49 -19.91 -5.67
CA ILE A 224 15.79 -21.31 -5.31
C ILE A 224 17.23 -21.66 -5.68
N GLN A 225 17.68 -21.30 -6.88
CA GLN A 225 19.05 -21.56 -7.33
C GLN A 225 20.08 -20.81 -6.47
N GLY A 226 19.83 -19.54 -6.17
CA GLY A 226 20.68 -18.73 -5.31
C GLY A 226 20.79 -19.27 -3.88
N VAL A 227 19.69 -19.75 -3.30
CA VAL A 227 19.71 -20.40 -1.97
C VAL A 227 20.48 -21.73 -2.02
N GLN A 228 20.35 -22.53 -3.08
CA GLN A 228 21.11 -23.77 -3.24
C GLN A 228 22.63 -23.53 -3.29
N GLU A 229 23.07 -22.50 -4.00
CA GLU A 229 24.49 -22.11 -4.06
C GLU A 229 25.01 -21.62 -2.70
N LYS A 230 24.20 -20.84 -1.96
CA LYS A 230 24.51 -20.39 -0.59
C LYS A 230 24.63 -21.57 0.40
N VAL A 231 23.77 -22.58 0.26
CA VAL A 231 23.86 -23.83 1.05
C VAL A 231 25.16 -24.58 0.73
N ALA A 232 25.50 -24.74 -0.56
CA ALA A 232 26.71 -25.45 -0.99
C ALA A 232 28.01 -24.76 -0.53
N THR A 233 28.05 -23.43 -0.53
CA THR A 233 29.21 -22.65 -0.04
C THR A 233 29.30 -22.62 1.49
N THR A 234 28.17 -22.52 2.19
CA THR A 234 28.13 -22.50 3.67
C THR A 234 28.44 -23.87 4.28
N SER A 235 28.10 -24.97 3.59
CA SER A 235 28.49 -26.35 3.94
C SER A 235 30.01 -26.51 4.09
N ARG A 236 30.82 -25.79 3.31
CA ARG A 236 32.29 -25.81 3.41
C ARG A 236 32.84 -24.97 4.57
N GLY A 237 32.05 -24.03 5.10
CA GLY A 237 32.47 -23.04 6.10
C GLY A 237 32.13 -23.36 7.57
N GLY A 238 31.44 -24.46 7.87
CA GLY A 238 31.31 -24.98 9.24
C GLY A 238 30.19 -24.42 10.13
N ALA A 239 29.18 -23.70 9.60
CA ALA A 239 28.06 -23.16 10.39
C ALA A 239 26.78 -24.01 10.28
N ASN A 240 26.71 -25.12 11.02
CA ASN A 240 25.67 -26.15 10.89
C ASN A 240 24.23 -25.63 11.13
N ALA A 241 24.03 -24.68 12.04
CA ALA A 241 22.70 -24.10 12.33
C ALA A 241 22.18 -23.19 11.20
N LYS A 242 23.08 -22.47 10.53
CA LYS A 242 22.72 -21.57 9.41
C LYS A 242 22.36 -22.37 8.16
N VAL A 243 23.10 -23.45 7.90
CA VAL A 243 22.80 -24.40 6.80
C VAL A 243 21.41 -25.01 6.98
N ARG A 244 21.09 -25.49 8.19
CA ARG A 244 19.79 -26.11 8.46
C ARG A 244 18.61 -25.15 8.26
N ASN A 245 18.73 -23.89 8.68
CA ASN A 245 17.68 -22.89 8.46
C ASN A 245 17.51 -22.57 6.95
N LEU A 246 18.62 -22.49 6.20
CA LEU A 246 18.57 -22.31 4.75
C LEU A 246 17.97 -23.52 4.02
N GLU A 247 18.21 -24.74 4.50
CA GLU A 247 17.62 -25.96 3.97
C GLU A 247 16.11 -26.05 4.22
N GLU A 248 15.65 -25.66 5.41
CA GLU A 248 14.23 -25.55 5.74
C GLU A 248 13.56 -24.52 4.81
N HIS A 249 14.14 -23.32 4.68
CA HIS A 249 13.66 -22.28 3.77
C HIS A 249 13.63 -22.77 2.31
N LEU A 250 14.68 -23.44 1.84
CA LEU A 250 14.74 -24.02 0.50
C LEU A 250 13.63 -25.05 0.27
N LYS A 251 13.31 -25.87 1.27
CA LYS A 251 12.24 -26.85 1.20
C LYS A 251 10.88 -26.17 1.05
N ASP A 252 10.65 -25.09 1.80
CA ASP A 252 9.40 -24.32 1.73
C ASP A 252 9.22 -23.65 0.37
N PHE A 253 10.27 -23.00 -0.17
CA PHE A 253 10.23 -22.43 -1.53
C PHE A 253 9.99 -23.47 -2.61
N LYS A 254 10.61 -24.66 -2.50
CA LYS A 254 10.36 -25.76 -3.44
C LYS A 254 8.93 -26.30 -3.36
N ALA A 255 8.40 -26.44 -2.14
CA ALA A 255 7.02 -26.86 -1.94
C ALA A 255 6.04 -25.82 -2.51
N LEU A 256 6.30 -24.54 -2.30
CA LEU A 256 5.51 -23.44 -2.81
C LEU A 256 5.51 -23.40 -4.34
N LYS A 257 6.70 -23.54 -4.96
CA LYS A 257 6.82 -23.63 -6.43
C LYS A 257 6.05 -24.82 -6.98
N ALA A 258 6.21 -26.01 -6.39
CA ALA A 258 5.52 -27.22 -6.85
C ALA A 258 4.00 -27.10 -6.78
N ARG A 259 3.49 -26.46 -5.72
CA ARG A 259 2.06 -26.17 -5.57
C ARG A 259 1.59 -25.19 -6.66
N LEU A 260 2.31 -24.10 -6.85
CA LEU A 260 1.99 -23.11 -7.88
C LEU A 260 2.02 -23.71 -9.29
N ASP A 261 2.99 -24.59 -9.58
CA ASP A 261 3.08 -25.35 -10.83
C ASP A 261 1.83 -26.22 -11.06
N GLN A 262 1.33 -26.88 -10.01
CA GLN A 262 0.12 -27.68 -10.09
C GLN A 262 -1.12 -26.81 -10.31
N ASP A 263 -1.25 -25.74 -9.54
CA ASP A 263 -2.39 -24.82 -9.61
C ASP A 263 -2.46 -24.17 -11.01
N ILE A 264 -1.32 -23.79 -11.60
CA ILE A 264 -1.26 -23.16 -12.92
C ILE A 264 -1.51 -24.15 -14.04
N ARG A 265 -1.08 -25.40 -13.94
CA ARG A 265 -1.45 -26.43 -14.93
C ARG A 265 -2.96 -26.63 -14.98
N MET A 266 -3.57 -26.80 -13.81
CA MET A 266 -5.03 -26.90 -13.68
C MET A 266 -5.72 -25.64 -14.20
N TYR A 267 -5.10 -24.48 -13.98
CA TYR A 267 -5.61 -23.19 -14.42
C TYR A 267 -5.61 -23.06 -15.94
N LEU A 268 -4.49 -23.39 -16.58
CA LEU A 268 -4.32 -23.39 -18.03
C LEU A 268 -5.30 -24.34 -18.71
N GLU A 269 -5.45 -25.56 -18.20
CA GLU A 269 -6.42 -26.52 -18.75
C GLU A 269 -7.86 -25.98 -18.71
N ASN A 270 -8.23 -25.25 -17.65
CA ASN A 270 -9.55 -24.65 -17.53
C ASN A 270 -9.72 -23.42 -18.44
N VAL A 271 -8.70 -22.58 -18.56
CA VAL A 271 -8.73 -21.43 -19.48
C VAL A 271 -8.87 -21.91 -20.92
N GLU A 272 -8.12 -22.93 -21.33
CA GLU A 272 -8.20 -23.52 -22.66
C GLU A 272 -9.59 -24.10 -22.92
N ARG A 273 -10.14 -24.87 -21.97
CA ARG A 273 -11.51 -25.41 -22.07
C ARG A 273 -12.55 -24.31 -22.22
N GLU A 274 -12.42 -23.21 -21.51
CA GLU A 274 -13.35 -22.08 -21.61
C GLU A 274 -13.17 -21.25 -22.89
N SER A 275 -11.95 -21.16 -23.43
CA SER A 275 -11.64 -20.41 -24.66
C SER A 275 -12.14 -21.08 -25.95
N ILE A 276 -12.43 -22.38 -25.90
CA ILE A 276 -12.90 -23.18 -27.04
C ILE A 276 -14.42 -23.03 -27.27
N PHE A 277 -15.15 -22.42 -26.33
CA PHE A 277 -16.60 -22.15 -26.43
C PHE A 277 -16.91 -20.65 -26.53
#